data_AF-A0AA51YI39-F1
#
_entry.id   AF-A0AA51YI39-F1
#
_cell.length_a   1.000
_cell.length_b   1.000
_cell.length_c   1.000
_cell.angle_alpha   90.00
_cell.angle_beta   90.00
_cell.angle_gamma   90.00
#
_symmetry.space_group_name_H-M   'P 1'
#
loop_
_entity.id
_entity.type
_entity.pdbx_description
1 polymer ?
#
loop_
_entity_poly.entity_id
_entity_poly.type
_entity_poly.pdbx_seq_one_letter_code
_entity_poly.pdbx_strand_id
1 'polypeptide(L)'
;MDNENTPTSIPVGPEDMEAFLDLVRTARIMQDYMNDQTAHGIAEIMATVFKLANAVISTDMVDVIERGLQDPELDKALINPPKVGFGGLLKQMQDEDFQKGLGVMLTLVKAIGRATED
;
A
#
# COMPACT_ATOMS: atom_id res chain seq x y z
N MET A 1 -38.84 52.23 -3.95
CA MET A 1 -37.73 52.19 -2.98
C MET A 1 -38.37 51.71 -1.70
N ASP A 2 -37.98 50.53 -1.21
CA ASP A 2 -37.79 50.27 0.22
C ASP A 2 -37.02 48.96 0.33
N ASN A 3 -35.84 49.07 0.93
CA ASN A 3 -34.81 48.05 1.03
C ASN A 3 -34.83 47.54 2.47
N GLU A 4 -35.58 46.47 2.74
CA GLU A 4 -35.56 45.82 4.05
C GLU A 4 -34.42 44.80 4.11
N ASN A 5 -33.19 45.31 4.23
CA ASN A 5 -32.08 44.58 4.84
C ASN A 5 -32.27 44.58 6.36
N THR A 6 -33.23 43.80 6.88
CA THR A 6 -33.24 43.46 8.30
C THR A 6 -32.23 42.34 8.53
N PRO A 7 -31.15 42.55 9.32
CA PRO A 7 -30.24 41.47 9.66
C PRO A 7 -31.02 40.43 10.46
N THR A 8 -31.17 39.23 9.91
CA THR A 8 -31.76 38.08 10.59
C THR A 8 -30.93 37.77 11.84
N SER A 9 -31.33 38.31 12.99
CA SER A 9 -30.70 38.00 14.27
C SER A 9 -31.16 36.60 14.67
N ILE A 10 -30.30 35.60 14.47
CA ILE A 10 -30.52 34.27 15.03
C ILE A 10 -30.39 34.42 16.55
N PRO A 11 -31.45 34.18 17.34
CA PRO A 11 -31.32 34.20 18.79
C PRO A 11 -30.42 33.03 19.20
N VAL A 12 -29.18 33.33 19.59
CA VAL A 12 -28.23 32.33 20.07
C VAL A 12 -28.62 31.96 21.50
N GLY A 13 -29.17 30.77 21.66
CA GLY A 13 -29.49 30.20 22.96
C GLY A 13 -28.25 29.60 23.65
N PRO A 14 -28.33 29.29 24.96
CA PRO A 14 -27.31 28.51 25.66
C PRO A 14 -26.97 27.18 24.95
N GLU A 15 -27.99 26.53 24.39
CA GLU A 15 -27.88 25.29 23.62
C GLU A 15 -27.04 25.43 22.34
N ASP A 16 -27.13 26.56 21.65
CA ASP A 16 -26.33 26.84 20.45
C ASP A 16 -24.86 27.08 20.81
N MET A 17 -24.61 27.68 21.97
CA MET A 17 -23.27 27.89 22.50
C MET A 17 -22.62 26.55 22.90
N GLU A 18 -23.36 25.65 23.52
CA GLU A 18 -22.87 24.30 23.85
C GLU A 18 -22.52 23.51 22.59
N ALA A 19 -23.41 23.53 21.58
CA ALA A 19 -23.17 22.87 20.30
C ALA A 19 -21.93 23.43 19.58
N PHE A 20 -21.75 24.76 19.61
CA PHE A 20 -20.57 25.41 19.04
C PHE A 20 -19.28 25.01 19.78
N LEU A 21 -19.31 24.97 21.11
CA LEU A 21 -18.16 24.56 21.92
C LEU A 21 -17.77 23.10 21.69
N ASP A 22 -18.74 22.21 21.54
CA ASP A 22 -18.47 20.82 21.21
C ASP A 22 -17.88 20.66 19.81
N LEU A 23 -18.36 21.44 18.83
CA LEU A 23 -17.78 21.44 17.48
C LEU A 23 -16.33 21.94 17.48
N VAL A 24 -16.04 22.99 18.26
CA VAL A 24 -14.67 23.49 18.44
C VAL A 24 -13.78 22.46 19.15
N ARG A 25 -14.30 21.73 20.15
CA ARG A 25 -13.57 20.65 20.82
C ARG A 25 -13.28 19.50 19.87
N THR A 26 -14.25 19.06 19.08
CA THR A 26 -14.04 18.02 18.06
C THR A 26 -13.02 18.45 17.02
N ALA A 27 -13.10 19.70 16.55
CA ALA A 27 -12.11 20.26 15.61
C ALA A 27 -10.71 20.29 16.23
N ARG A 28 -10.59 20.66 17.51
CA ARG A 28 -9.32 20.66 18.23
C ARG A 28 -8.75 19.26 18.42
N ILE A 29 -9.60 18.27 18.73
CA ILE A 29 -9.18 16.87 18.78
C ILE A 29 -8.64 16.44 17.41
N MET A 30 -9.36 16.71 16.31
CA MET A 30 -8.85 16.40 14.97
C MET A 30 -7.53 17.12 14.66
N GLN A 31 -7.38 18.36 15.09
CA GLN A 31 -6.16 19.15 14.89
C GLN A 31 -4.98 18.58 15.70
N ASP A 32 -5.20 18.16 16.94
CA ASP A 32 -4.19 17.51 17.79
C ASP A 32 -3.80 16.12 17.22
N TYR A 33 -4.75 15.40 16.62
CA TYR A 33 -4.46 14.15 15.90
C TYR A 33 -3.70 14.38 14.59
N MET A 34 -3.94 15.49 13.89
CA MET A 34 -3.20 15.91 12.69
C MET A 34 -2.03 16.85 13.04
N ASN A 35 -1.45 16.72 14.23
CA ASN A 35 -0.25 17.46 14.60
C ASN A 35 0.95 17.02 13.73
N ASP A 36 2.00 17.85 13.71
CA ASP A 36 3.25 17.65 12.96
C ASP A 36 3.84 16.25 13.12
N GLN A 37 3.67 15.62 14.29
CA GLN A 37 4.13 14.26 14.54
C GLN A 37 3.41 13.20 13.67
N THR A 38 2.10 13.36 13.48
CA THR A 38 1.30 12.45 12.64
C THR A 38 1.53 12.73 11.16
N ALA A 39 1.65 14.01 10.79
CA ALA A 39 2.03 14.40 9.43
C ALA A 39 3.42 13.86 9.05
N HIS A 40 4.36 13.91 9.98
CA HIS A 40 5.71 13.35 9.81
C HIS A 40 5.67 11.82 9.66
N GLY A 41 4.91 11.12 10.49
CA GLY A 41 4.73 9.66 10.38
C GLY A 41 4.09 9.23 9.06
N ILE A 42 3.07 9.96 8.58
CA ILE A 42 2.47 9.71 7.26
C ILE A 42 3.48 9.97 6.14
N ALA A 43 4.25 11.05 6.22
CA ALA A 43 5.27 11.37 5.23
C ALA A 43 6.36 10.29 5.16
N GLU A 44 6.76 9.72 6.29
CA GLU A 44 7.76 8.64 6.36
C GLU A 44 7.25 7.33 5.75
N ILE A 45 5.99 6.98 6.02
CA ILE A 45 5.31 5.83 5.40
C ILE A 45 5.21 6.04 3.89
N MET A 46 4.77 7.22 3.45
CA MET A 46 4.66 7.55 2.02
C MET A 46 6.02 7.53 1.33
N ALA A 47 7.06 8.06 1.95
CA ALA A 47 8.42 8.01 1.42
C ALA A 47 8.91 6.56 1.26
N THR A 48 8.59 5.68 2.20
CA THR A 48 8.92 4.26 2.12
C THR A 48 8.16 3.57 0.99
N VAL A 49 6.85 3.83 0.88
CA VAL A 49 6.02 3.31 -0.21
C VAL A 49 6.53 3.79 -1.56
N PHE A 50 6.91 5.07 -1.69
CA PHE A 50 7.47 5.60 -2.94
C PHE A 50 8.84 5.01 -3.27
N LYS A 51 9.71 4.78 -2.30
CA LYS A 51 11.00 4.09 -2.53
C LYS A 51 10.78 2.67 -3.02
N LEU A 52 9.85 1.94 -2.41
CA LEU A 52 9.47 0.59 -2.85
C LEU A 52 8.85 0.61 -4.24
N ALA A 53 7.90 1.50 -4.50
CA ALA A 53 7.29 1.66 -5.81
C ALA A 53 8.33 2.01 -6.87
N ASN A 54 9.27 2.91 -6.56
CA ASN A 54 10.34 3.26 -7.48
C ASN A 54 11.28 2.08 -7.72
N ALA A 55 11.69 1.34 -6.69
CA ALA A 55 12.55 0.15 -6.85
C ALA A 55 11.86 -0.96 -7.66
N VAL A 56 10.55 -1.12 -7.49
CA VAL A 56 9.74 -2.07 -8.26
C VAL A 56 9.62 -1.61 -9.71
N ILE A 57 9.19 -0.37 -9.95
CA ILE A 57 8.99 0.21 -11.29
C ILE A 57 10.30 0.39 -12.06
N SER A 58 11.42 0.68 -11.39
CA SER A 58 12.71 0.93 -12.04
C SER A 58 13.44 -0.34 -12.48
N THR A 59 12.86 -1.51 -12.25
CA THR A 59 13.51 -2.79 -12.48
C THR A 59 12.68 -3.63 -13.46
N ASP A 60 13.36 -4.35 -14.36
CA ASP A 60 12.76 -5.35 -15.26
C ASP A 60 11.93 -6.43 -14.52
N MET A 61 11.98 -6.47 -13.17
CA MET A 61 11.14 -7.34 -12.33
C MET A 61 9.65 -7.11 -12.55
N VAL A 62 9.17 -5.87 -12.75
CA VAL A 62 7.73 -5.63 -12.99
C VAL A 62 7.30 -6.30 -14.29
N ASP A 63 8.06 -6.11 -15.37
CA ASP A 63 7.82 -6.72 -16.66
C ASP A 63 7.85 -8.26 -16.59
N VAL A 64 8.81 -8.83 -15.83
CA VAL A 64 8.91 -10.28 -15.64
C VAL A 64 7.74 -10.83 -14.83
N ILE A 65 7.32 -10.13 -13.77
CA ILE A 65 6.16 -10.52 -12.95
C ILE A 65 4.87 -10.38 -13.77
N GLU A 66 4.69 -9.29 -14.50
CA GLU A 66 3.53 -9.07 -15.36
C GLU A 66 3.39 -10.19 -16.39
N ARG A 67 4.48 -10.50 -17.11
CA ARG A 67 4.48 -11.60 -18.09
C ARG A 67 4.22 -12.96 -17.45
N GLY A 68 4.79 -13.22 -16.26
CA GLY A 68 4.54 -14.45 -15.52
C GLY A 68 3.09 -14.59 -15.03
N LEU A 69 2.45 -13.48 -14.64
CA LEU A 69 1.03 -13.46 -14.25
C LEU A 69 0.09 -13.65 -15.44
N GLN A 70 0.53 -13.31 -16.65
CA GLN A 70 -0.21 -13.53 -17.90
C GLN A 70 0.00 -14.95 -18.47
N ASP A 71 0.75 -15.82 -17.79
CA ASP A 71 1.05 -17.17 -18.27
C ASP A 71 -0.22 -18.06 -18.30
N PRO A 72 -0.63 -18.57 -19.48
CA PRO A 72 -1.77 -19.47 -19.60
C PRO A 72 -1.60 -20.79 -18.83
N GLU A 73 -0.38 -21.26 -18.59
CA GLU A 73 -0.11 -22.44 -17.76
C GLU A 73 -0.34 -22.16 -16.28
N LEU A 74 0.01 -20.96 -15.82
CA LEU A 74 -0.29 -20.52 -14.46
C LEU A 74 -1.80 -20.43 -14.24
N ASP A 75 -2.54 -19.84 -15.17
CA ASP A 75 -4.01 -19.76 -15.09
C ASP A 75 -4.66 -21.16 -14.99
N LYS A 76 -4.20 -22.10 -15.83
CA LYS A 76 -4.66 -23.50 -15.76
C LYS A 76 -4.32 -24.16 -14.43
N ALA A 77 -3.13 -23.91 -13.89
CA ALA A 77 -2.69 -24.47 -12.61
C ALA A 77 -3.47 -23.88 -11.42
N LEU A 78 -3.90 -22.61 -11.49
CA LEU A 78 -4.78 -22.02 -10.47
C LEU A 78 -6.16 -22.67 -10.45
N ILE A 79 -6.71 -22.99 -11.63
CA ILE A 79 -8.01 -23.66 -11.76
C ILE A 79 -7.92 -25.14 -11.37
N ASN A 80 -6.86 -25.83 -11.81
CA ASN A 80 -6.63 -27.25 -11.55
C ASN A 80 -5.17 -27.47 -11.11
N PRO A 81 -4.89 -27.38 -9.81
CA PRO A 81 -3.51 -27.47 -9.31
C PRO A 81 -2.90 -28.86 -9.60
N PRO A 82 -1.74 -28.92 -10.27
CA PRO A 82 -1.09 -30.18 -10.57
C PRO A 82 -0.58 -30.85 -9.29
N LYS A 83 -0.83 -32.15 -9.14
CA LYS A 83 -0.30 -32.94 -8.02
C LYS A 83 1.13 -33.36 -8.34
N VAL A 84 2.09 -32.72 -7.68
CA VAL A 84 3.51 -33.06 -7.84
C VAL A 84 3.89 -34.19 -6.87
N GLY A 85 4.15 -35.38 -7.41
CA GLY A 85 4.71 -36.50 -6.64
C GLY A 85 6.24 -36.44 -6.55
N PHE A 86 6.87 -37.33 -5.78
CA PHE A 86 8.34 -37.38 -5.63
C PHE A 86 9.11 -37.44 -6.97
N GLY A 87 8.63 -38.23 -7.94
CA GLY A 87 9.22 -38.28 -9.28
C GLY A 87 8.97 -37.01 -10.10
N GLY A 88 7.84 -36.33 -9.88
CA GLY A 88 7.51 -35.05 -10.51
C GLY A 88 8.40 -33.91 -10.00
N LEU A 89 8.72 -33.90 -8.70
CA LEU A 89 9.65 -32.94 -8.10
C LEU A 89 11.05 -33.09 -8.67
N LEU A 90 11.54 -34.33 -8.82
CA LEU A 90 12.86 -34.58 -9.40
C LEU A 90 12.93 -34.08 -10.86
N LYS A 91 11.84 -34.26 -11.60
CA LYS A 91 11.72 -33.76 -12.97
C LYS A 91 11.69 -32.23 -13.02
N GLN A 92 10.98 -31.58 -12.10
CA GLN A 92 10.97 -30.12 -11.99
C GLN A 92 12.37 -29.57 -11.63
N MET A 93 13.15 -30.27 -10.81
CA MET A 93 14.52 -29.85 -10.52
C MET A 93 15.44 -29.87 -11.75
N GLN A 94 15.11 -30.66 -12.78
CA GLN A 94 15.82 -30.70 -14.05
C GLN A 94 15.25 -29.73 -15.10
N ASP A 95 14.11 -29.10 -14.79
CA ASP A 95 13.46 -28.15 -15.68
C ASP A 95 14.22 -26.81 -15.72
N GLU A 96 14.47 -26.30 -16.92
CA GLU A 96 15.27 -25.09 -17.11
C GLU A 96 14.58 -23.84 -16.55
N ASP A 97 13.26 -23.72 -16.69
CA ASP A 97 12.52 -22.53 -16.26
C ASP A 97 12.36 -22.52 -14.74
N PHE A 98 12.18 -23.70 -14.13
CA PHE A 98 12.28 -23.87 -12.68
C PHE A 98 13.67 -23.46 -12.15
N GLN A 99 14.76 -23.90 -12.80
CA GLN A 99 16.12 -23.53 -12.39
C GLN A 99 16.39 -22.02 -12.54
N LYS A 100 15.97 -21.41 -13.65
CA LYS A 100 16.10 -19.96 -13.87
C LYS A 100 15.34 -19.18 -12.80
N GLY A 101 14.07 -19.53 -12.54
CA GLY A 101 13.24 -18.90 -11.52
C GLY A 101 13.85 -19.04 -10.12
N LEU A 102 14.33 -20.24 -9.76
CA LEU A 102 15.02 -20.48 -8.50
C LEU A 102 16.32 -19.66 -8.38
N GLY A 103 17.08 -19.52 -9.47
CA GLY A 103 18.28 -18.69 -9.53
C GLY A 103 18.02 -17.21 -9.24
N VAL A 104 16.96 -16.65 -9.81
CA VAL A 104 16.54 -15.26 -9.51
C VAL A 104 16.14 -15.13 -8.04
N MET A 105 15.32 -16.04 -7.52
CA MET A 105 14.90 -16.03 -6.11
C MET A 105 16.08 -16.12 -5.14
N LEU A 106 17.02 -17.03 -5.37
CA LEU A 106 18.22 -17.17 -4.55
C LEU A 106 19.11 -15.91 -4.61
N THR A 107 19.16 -15.25 -5.77
CA THR A 107 19.92 -14.00 -5.94
C THR A 107 19.29 -12.87 -5.14
N LEU A 108 17.96 -12.77 -5.14
CA LEU A 108 17.22 -11.83 -4.30
C LEU A 108 17.47 -12.08 -2.81
N VAL A 109 17.35 -13.34 -2.36
CA VAL A 109 17.60 -13.70 -0.95
C VAL A 109 19.03 -13.34 -0.53
N LYS A 110 20.03 -13.61 -1.38
CA LYS A 110 21.42 -13.22 -1.12
C LYS A 110 21.61 -11.71 -1.09
N ALA A 111 20.92 -10.96 -1.95
CA ALA A 111 20.97 -9.50 -1.95
C ALA A 111 20.40 -8.92 -0.66
N ILE A 112 19.27 -9.46 -0.18
CA ILE A 112 18.67 -9.07 1.11
C ILE A 112 19.66 -9.36 2.25
N GLY A 113 20.25 -10.57 2.30
CA GLY A 113 21.23 -10.92 3.34
C GLY A 113 22.46 -9.99 3.37
N ARG A 114 22.97 -9.58 2.21
CA ARG A 114 24.06 -8.58 2.15
C ARG A 114 23.61 -7.20 2.64
N ALA A 115 22.37 -6.82 2.38
CA ALA A 115 21.82 -5.55 2.85
C ALA A 115 21.52 -5.52 4.35
N THR A 116 21.52 -6.68 5.03
CA THR A 116 21.38 -6.78 6.49
C THR A 116 22.70 -6.78 7.25
N GLU A 117 23.84 -6.83 6.56
CA GLU A 117 25.17 -6.73 7.17
C GLU A 117 25.63 -5.26 7.40
N ASP A 118 24.77 -4.28 7.10
CA ASP A 118 24.90 -2.86 7.49
C ASP A 118 23.94 -2.49 8.64
#